data_AF-A0A8H3LE37-F1
#
_entry.id   AF-A0A8H3LE37-F1
#
_cell.length_a   1.000
_cell.length_b   1.000
_cell.length_c   1.000
_cell.angle_alpha   90.00
_cell.angle_beta   90.00
_cell.angle_gamma   90.00
#
_symmetry.space_group_name_H-M   'P 1'
#
loop_
_entity.id
_entity.type
_entity.pdbx_description
1 polymer ?
#
loop_
_entity_poly.entity_id
_entity_poly.type
_entity_poly.pdbx_seq_one_letter_code
_entity_poly.pdbx_strand_id
1 'polypeptide(L)'
;MPTKQARRKPKANDFKSILERFLEKYNLSTESSPERLSEHNKELDAPLQDQNARKCVKDLLTRRKYSKEKKEALLPDKRKEKLTIEKRAEYCAKAGNKWVIFRHNMELGPKSDNKKEVIASASRQQQFREKLAKAGVDPEIINNYARDPALIQQSNKIQKERR
;
A
#
# COMPACT_ATOMS: atom_id res chain seq x y z
N MET A 1 29.72 -17.78 -17.41
CA MET A 1 29.15 -17.37 -16.10
C MET A 1 28.67 -15.92 -16.22
N PRO A 2 27.36 -15.61 -16.18
CA PRO A 2 26.93 -14.22 -16.23
C PRO A 2 26.98 -13.63 -14.81
N THR A 3 27.76 -12.57 -14.64
CA THR A 3 27.87 -11.80 -13.40
C THR A 3 26.55 -11.08 -13.10
N LYS A 4 25.95 -11.36 -11.93
CA LYS A 4 24.80 -10.63 -11.38
C LYS A 4 25.18 -9.16 -11.19
N GLN A 5 24.79 -8.28 -12.11
CA GLN A 5 24.89 -6.83 -11.91
C GLN A 5 23.97 -6.43 -10.74
N ALA A 6 24.57 -5.94 -9.65
CA ALA A 6 23.84 -5.29 -8.58
C ALA A 6 23.10 -4.08 -9.15
N ARG A 7 21.75 -4.08 -9.08
CA ARG A 7 20.92 -2.92 -9.45
C ARG A 7 21.32 -1.73 -8.57
N ARG A 8 22.19 -0.86 -9.08
CA ARG A 8 22.51 0.42 -8.45
C ARG A 8 21.22 1.23 -8.34
N LYS A 9 20.98 1.82 -7.17
CA LYS A 9 19.85 2.74 -6.97
C LYS A 9 20.02 3.92 -7.95
N PRO A 10 19.00 4.26 -8.75
CA PRO A 10 19.10 5.37 -9.68
C PRO A 10 19.30 6.69 -8.91
N LYS A 11 20.18 7.56 -9.42
CA LYS A 11 20.35 8.93 -8.88
C LYS A 11 19.11 9.77 -9.23
N ALA A 12 18.88 10.89 -8.54
CA ALA A 12 17.73 11.77 -8.80
C ALA A 12 17.62 12.20 -10.29
N ASN A 13 18.75 12.40 -10.97
CA ASN A 13 18.79 12.70 -12.40
C ASN A 13 18.28 11.54 -13.27
N ASP A 14 18.47 10.29 -12.84
CA ASP A 14 18.01 9.12 -13.57
C ASP A 14 16.48 9.00 -13.54
N PHE A 15 15.82 9.36 -12.44
CA PHE A 15 14.35 9.34 -12.37
C PHE A 15 13.69 10.36 -13.29
N LYS A 16 14.32 11.53 -13.48
CA LYS A 16 13.89 12.50 -14.49
C LYS A 16 13.97 11.88 -15.89
N SER A 17 15.10 11.26 -16.22
CA SER A 17 15.28 10.61 -17.52
C SER A 17 14.33 9.43 -17.75
N ILE A 18 14.03 8.64 -16.70
CA ILE A 18 13.03 7.56 -16.76
C ILE A 18 11.65 8.11 -17.10
N LEU A 19 11.21 9.16 -16.39
CA LEU A 19 9.92 9.79 -16.65
C LEU A 19 9.86 10.40 -18.05
N GLU A 20 10.92 11.08 -18.50
CA GLU A 20 10.97 11.70 -19.84
C GLU A 20 10.90 10.67 -20.95
N ARG A 21 11.72 9.61 -20.89
CA ARG A 21 11.69 8.52 -21.87
C ARG A 21 10.33 7.83 -21.90
N PHE A 22 9.71 7.63 -20.74
CA PHE A 22 8.39 7.03 -20.66
C PHE A 22 7.33 7.92 -21.33
N LEU A 23 7.31 9.23 -21.03
CA LEU A 23 6.36 10.15 -21.63
C LEU A 23 6.55 10.27 -23.15
N GLU A 24 7.79 10.34 -23.61
CA GLU A 24 8.13 10.41 -25.04
C GLU A 24 7.73 9.13 -25.78
N LYS A 25 8.08 7.95 -25.24
CA LYS A 25 7.74 6.65 -25.81
C LYS A 25 6.25 6.50 -26.12
N TYR A 26 5.38 7.07 -25.27
CA TYR A 26 3.92 6.94 -25.39
C TYR A 26 3.23 8.22 -25.89
N ASN A 27 3.99 9.25 -26.29
CA ASN A 27 3.48 10.56 -26.67
C ASN A 27 2.50 11.14 -25.62
N LEU A 28 2.88 11.04 -24.35
CA LEU A 28 2.08 11.49 -23.21
C LEU A 28 2.49 12.90 -22.79
N SER A 29 1.51 13.72 -22.46
CA SER A 29 1.71 15.10 -22.04
C SER A 29 0.74 15.47 -20.91
N THR A 30 0.78 16.73 -20.49
CA THR A 30 -0.19 17.29 -19.55
C THR A 30 -1.61 17.34 -20.14
N GLU A 31 -1.76 17.23 -21.45
CA GLU A 31 -3.06 17.27 -22.13
C GLU A 31 -3.70 15.88 -22.24
N SER A 32 -2.90 14.80 -22.20
CA SER A 32 -3.40 13.43 -22.23
C SER A 32 -4.45 13.17 -21.15
N SER A 33 -5.49 12.40 -21.48
CA SER A 33 -6.53 12.01 -20.52
C SER A 33 -5.96 11.09 -19.43
N PRO A 34 -6.56 11.05 -18.23
CA PRO A 34 -6.17 10.11 -17.18
C PRO A 34 -6.15 8.65 -17.65
N GLU A 35 -7.12 8.24 -18.47
CA GLU A 35 -7.22 6.86 -19.00
C GLU A 35 -5.99 6.50 -19.82
N ARG A 36 -5.61 7.38 -20.77
CA ARG A 36 -4.44 7.21 -21.62
C ARG A 36 -3.13 7.22 -20.81
N LEU A 37 -3.06 8.04 -19.77
CA LEU A 37 -1.93 8.06 -18.85
C LEU A 37 -1.82 6.78 -18.00
N SER A 38 -2.94 6.13 -17.71
CA SER A 38 -2.99 4.93 -16.89
C SER A 38 -2.64 3.65 -17.63
N GLU A 39 -2.76 3.64 -18.97
CA GLU A 39 -2.58 2.47 -19.83
C GLU A 39 -1.24 1.77 -19.64
N HIS A 40 -0.17 2.56 -19.48
CA HIS A 40 1.20 2.06 -19.32
C HIS A 40 1.79 2.33 -17.94
N ASN A 41 0.96 2.64 -16.93
CA ASN A 41 1.45 3.01 -15.60
C ASN A 41 2.28 1.90 -14.93
N LYS A 42 2.00 0.62 -15.21
CA LYS A 42 2.78 -0.52 -14.71
C LYS A 42 4.22 -0.52 -15.21
N GLU A 43 4.45 -0.04 -16.44
CA GLU A 43 5.80 0.08 -17.01
C GLU A 43 6.57 1.23 -16.35
N LEU A 44 5.92 2.37 -16.09
CA LEU A 44 6.53 3.46 -15.32
C LEU A 44 6.81 3.05 -13.86
N ASP A 45 5.94 2.21 -13.28
CA ASP A 45 6.02 1.78 -11.89
C ASP A 45 7.10 0.71 -11.64
N ALA A 46 7.39 -0.14 -12.63
CA ALA A 46 8.36 -1.22 -12.53
C ALA A 46 9.78 -0.77 -12.10
N PRO A 47 10.37 0.31 -12.65
CA PRO A 47 11.66 0.83 -12.18
C PRO A 47 11.55 1.62 -10.86
N LEU A 48 10.35 1.97 -10.39
CA LEU A 48 10.10 2.79 -9.20
C LEU A 48 9.71 1.92 -7.98
N GLN A 49 10.52 0.91 -7.69
CA GLN A 49 10.29 0.00 -6.56
C GLN A 49 10.48 0.69 -5.20
N ASP A 50 11.32 1.72 -5.14
CA ASP A 50 11.59 2.49 -3.92
C ASP A 50 10.59 3.64 -3.71
N GLN A 51 10.22 3.89 -2.45
CA GLN A 51 9.25 4.95 -2.13
C GLN A 51 9.80 6.35 -2.40
N ASN A 52 11.11 6.57 -2.23
CA ASN A 52 11.71 7.88 -2.54
C ASN A 52 11.77 8.10 -4.05
N ALA A 53 12.05 7.05 -4.84
CA ALA A 53 11.96 7.10 -6.29
C ALA A 53 10.56 7.56 -6.76
N ARG A 54 9.50 6.95 -6.22
CA ARG A 54 8.11 7.37 -6.50
C ARG A 54 7.85 8.81 -6.10
N LYS A 55 8.34 9.23 -4.93
CA LYS A 55 8.20 10.63 -4.46
C LYS A 55 8.87 11.60 -5.43
N CYS A 56 10.10 11.32 -5.85
CA CYS A 56 10.82 12.15 -6.82
C CYS A 56 10.05 12.32 -8.14
N VAL A 57 9.54 11.23 -8.70
CA VAL A 57 8.74 11.31 -9.95
C VAL A 57 7.45 12.08 -9.73
N LYS A 58 6.77 11.89 -8.59
CA LYS A 58 5.55 12.66 -8.25
C LYS A 58 5.81 14.16 -8.10
N ASP A 59 6.97 14.53 -7.55
CA ASP A 59 7.41 15.92 -7.45
C ASP A 59 7.72 16.50 -8.83
N LEU A 60 8.36 15.73 -9.72
CA LEU A 60 8.60 16.12 -11.11
C LEU A 60 7.30 16.35 -11.88
N LEU A 61 6.31 15.46 -11.75
CA LEU A 61 4.99 15.64 -12.36
C LEU A 61 4.28 16.90 -11.84
N THR A 62 4.46 17.21 -10.56
CA THR A 62 3.92 18.44 -9.95
C THR A 62 4.58 19.68 -10.54
N ARG A 63 5.92 19.68 -10.73
CA ARG A 63 6.64 20.76 -11.42
C ARG A 63 6.19 20.94 -12.87
N ARG A 64 5.82 19.85 -13.54
CA ARG A 64 5.24 19.85 -14.89
C ARG A 64 3.75 20.20 -14.95
N LYS A 65 3.14 20.64 -13.84
CA LYS A 65 1.73 21.05 -13.75
C LYS A 65 0.71 19.94 -14.06
N TYR A 66 1.07 18.67 -13.86
CA TYR A 66 0.06 17.60 -13.90
C TYR A 66 -0.93 17.75 -12.74
N SER A 67 -2.22 17.60 -13.07
CA SER A 67 -3.30 17.60 -12.08
C SER A 67 -3.17 16.41 -11.11
N LYS A 68 -3.87 16.47 -9.97
CA LYS A 68 -3.86 15.38 -8.98
C LYS A 68 -4.29 14.05 -9.59
N GLU A 69 -5.36 14.07 -10.37
CA GLU A 69 -5.93 12.89 -11.03
C GLU A 69 -4.96 12.28 -12.05
N LYS A 70 -4.34 13.11 -12.90
CA LYS A 70 -3.35 12.62 -13.88
C LYS A 70 -2.10 12.05 -13.22
N LYS A 71 -1.69 12.61 -12.07
CA LYS A 71 -0.60 12.03 -11.25
C LYS A 71 -0.97 10.69 -10.66
N GLU A 72 -2.21 10.52 -10.20
CA GLU A 72 -2.70 9.23 -9.69
C GLU A 72 -2.87 8.20 -10.83
N ALA A 73 -3.19 8.63 -12.06
CA ALA A 73 -3.24 7.74 -13.22
C ALA A 73 -1.85 7.18 -13.58
N LEU A 74 -0.83 8.04 -13.67
CA LEU A 74 0.55 7.67 -13.97
C LEU A 74 1.22 6.88 -12.85
N LEU A 75 0.98 7.28 -11.61
CA LEU A 75 1.56 6.68 -10.41
C LEU A 75 0.46 6.41 -9.39
N PRO A 76 -0.32 5.33 -9.56
CA PRO A 76 -1.38 4.98 -8.64
C PRO A 76 -0.81 4.77 -7.24
N ASP A 77 -1.48 5.37 -6.26
CA ASP A 77 -1.14 5.16 -4.87
C ASP A 77 -1.62 3.78 -4.45
N LYS A 78 -0.71 2.80 -4.49
CA LYS A 78 -0.98 1.41 -4.07
C LYS A 78 -1.44 1.30 -2.61
N ARG A 79 -1.26 2.34 -1.79
CA ARG A 79 -1.82 2.39 -0.42
C ARG A 79 -3.34 2.56 -0.42
N LYS A 80 -3.90 3.11 -1.50
CA LYS A 80 -5.35 3.30 -1.68
C LYS A 80 -6.01 2.10 -2.34
N GLU A 81 -5.24 1.15 -2.86
CA GLU A 81 -5.79 -0.12 -3.33
C GLU A 81 -6.45 -0.80 -2.13
N LYS A 82 -7.74 -1.14 -2.24
CA LYS A 82 -8.45 -1.92 -1.22
C LYS A 82 -7.88 -3.34 -1.22
N LEU A 83 -6.75 -3.52 -0.56
CA LEU A 83 -6.15 -4.83 -0.39
C LEU A 83 -7.08 -5.69 0.48
N THR A 84 -7.30 -6.92 0.02
CA THR A 84 -7.90 -7.97 0.84
C THR A 84 -7.04 -8.22 2.08
N ILE A 85 -7.63 -8.78 3.13
CA ILE A 85 -6.92 -9.10 4.37
C ILE A 85 -5.70 -10.00 4.10
N GLU A 86 -5.83 -10.93 3.16
CA GLU A 86 -4.75 -11.82 2.72
C GLU A 86 -3.61 -11.08 2.03
N LYS A 87 -3.92 -10.23 1.03
CA LYS A 87 -2.89 -9.41 0.36
C LYS A 87 -2.17 -8.48 1.33
N ARG A 88 -2.88 -7.94 2.33
CA ARG A 88 -2.28 -7.14 3.42
C ARG A 88 -1.27 -7.98 4.21
N ALA A 89 -1.63 -9.21 4.57
CA ALA A 89 -0.77 -10.08 5.36
C ALA A 89 0.49 -10.50 4.59
N GLU A 90 0.34 -10.90 3.32
CA GLU A 90 1.48 -11.21 2.45
C GLU A 90 2.43 -10.02 2.28
N TYR A 91 1.87 -8.82 2.08
CA TYR A 91 2.66 -7.60 1.99
C TYR A 91 3.42 -7.32 3.29
N CYS A 92 2.77 -7.46 4.44
CA CYS A 92 3.40 -7.27 5.74
C CYS A 92 4.55 -8.25 5.99
N ALA A 93 4.35 -9.53 5.66
CA ALA A 93 5.37 -10.56 5.78
C ALA A 93 6.60 -10.25 4.90
N LYS A 94 6.38 -9.82 3.65
CA LYS A 94 7.46 -9.43 2.74
C LYS A 94 8.17 -8.15 3.18
N ALA A 95 7.44 -7.19 3.76
CA ALA A 95 8.00 -5.92 4.19
C ALA A 95 8.88 -6.04 5.44
N GLY A 96 8.63 -7.04 6.30
CA GLY A 96 9.39 -7.27 7.53
C GLY A 96 9.32 -6.11 8.54
N ASN A 97 8.35 -5.19 8.39
CA ASN A 97 8.27 -3.96 9.17
C ASN A 97 7.04 -3.97 10.09
N LYS A 98 7.28 -4.00 11.40
CA LYS A 98 6.24 -3.98 12.44
C LYS A 98 5.28 -2.79 12.38
N TRP A 99 5.75 -1.62 11.95
CA TRP A 99 4.90 -0.43 11.80
C TRP A 99 3.93 -0.56 10.61
N VAL A 100 4.29 -1.32 9.59
CA VAL A 100 3.41 -1.63 8.46
C VAL A 100 2.27 -2.54 8.91
N ILE A 101 2.56 -3.54 9.75
CA ILE A 101 1.55 -4.41 10.38
C ILE A 101 0.56 -3.58 11.21
N PHE A 102 1.08 -2.72 12.09
CA PHE A 102 0.24 -1.87 12.94
C PHE A 102 -0.71 -0.99 12.12
N ARG A 103 -0.20 -0.32 11.08
CA ARG A 103 -1.02 0.52 10.19
C ARG A 103 -2.13 -0.28 9.53
N HIS A 104 -1.81 -1.45 8.95
CA HIS A 104 -2.83 -2.26 8.29
C HIS A 104 -3.86 -2.83 9.26
N ASN A 105 -3.49 -3.12 10.51
CA ASN A 105 -4.44 -3.50 11.55
C ASN A 105 -5.41 -2.36 11.91
N MET A 106 -4.89 -1.14 12.06
CA MET A 106 -5.71 0.05 12.35
C MET A 106 -6.70 0.36 11.23
N GLU A 107 -6.30 0.19 9.96
CA GLU A 107 -7.21 0.35 8.81
C GLU A 107 -8.35 -0.69 8.78
N LEU A 108 -8.21 -1.82 9.48
CA LEU A 108 -9.25 -2.85 9.65
C LEU A 108 -10.11 -2.62 10.90
N GLY A 109 -9.80 -1.59 11.70
CA GLY A 109 -10.55 -1.19 12.88
C GLY A 109 -11.96 -0.63 12.56
N PRO A 110 -12.74 -0.32 13.61
CA PRO A 110 -14.09 0.19 13.47
C PRO A 110 -14.12 1.56 12.82
N LYS A 111 -15.00 1.73 11.82
CA LYS A 111 -15.27 3.02 11.18
C LYS A 111 -16.31 3.86 11.93
N SER A 112 -17.06 3.23 12.81
CA SER A 112 -18.05 3.87 13.68
C SER A 112 -18.26 3.03 14.93
N ASP A 113 -18.81 3.66 15.97
CA ASP A 113 -19.08 3.01 17.25
C ASP A 113 -20.33 2.12 17.25
N ASN A 114 -20.94 1.91 16.08
CA ASN A 114 -22.09 1.02 15.95
C ASN A 114 -21.69 -0.41 16.36
N LYS A 115 -22.48 -1.01 17.24
CA LYS A 115 -22.32 -2.40 17.72
C LYS A 115 -22.02 -3.41 16.61
N LYS A 116 -22.69 -3.31 15.44
CA LYS A 116 -22.43 -4.20 14.30
C LYS A 116 -21.04 -4.00 13.69
N GLU A 117 -20.61 -2.74 13.55
CA GLU A 117 -19.29 -2.40 12.98
C GLU A 117 -18.17 -2.78 13.93
N VAL A 118 -18.34 -2.59 15.24
CA VAL A 118 -17.35 -3.02 16.25
C VAL A 118 -17.09 -4.52 16.16
N ILE A 119 -18.15 -5.35 16.08
CA ILE A 119 -18.02 -6.80 15.92
C ILE A 119 -17.34 -7.17 14.58
N ALA A 120 -17.78 -6.56 13.48
CA ALA A 120 -17.20 -6.82 12.17
C ALA A 120 -15.71 -6.45 12.12
N SER A 121 -15.31 -5.38 12.80
CA SER A 121 -13.92 -4.91 12.87
C SER A 121 -13.04 -5.83 13.70
N ALA A 122 -13.51 -6.24 14.87
CA ALA A 122 -12.82 -7.24 15.68
C ALA A 122 -12.59 -8.55 14.89
N SER A 123 -13.60 -8.98 14.12
CA SER A 123 -13.49 -10.14 13.23
C SER A 123 -12.45 -9.94 12.13
N ARG A 124 -12.44 -8.78 11.44
CA ARG A 124 -11.44 -8.45 10.41
C ARG A 124 -10.02 -8.45 10.97
N GLN A 125 -9.80 -7.85 12.14
CA GLN A 125 -8.48 -7.84 12.79
C GLN A 125 -8.04 -9.24 13.26
N GLN A 126 -8.97 -10.07 13.74
CA GLN A 126 -8.70 -11.48 14.06
C GLN A 126 -8.26 -12.25 12.81
N GLN A 127 -9.02 -12.16 11.71
CA GLN A 127 -8.66 -12.81 10.43
C GLN A 127 -7.30 -12.33 9.90
N PHE A 128 -7.00 -11.04 10.08
CA PHE A 128 -5.71 -10.49 9.68
C PHE A 128 -4.55 -11.11 10.45
N ARG A 129 -4.67 -11.28 11.78
CA ARG A 129 -3.66 -11.96 12.60
C ARG A 129 -3.44 -13.41 12.16
N GLU A 130 -4.51 -14.14 11.86
CA GLU A 130 -4.40 -15.52 11.36
C GLU A 130 -3.69 -15.58 10.00
N LYS A 131 -3.96 -14.64 9.11
CA LYS A 131 -3.27 -14.54 7.82
C LYS A 131 -1.80 -14.13 7.96
N LEU A 132 -1.46 -13.24 8.91
CA LEU A 132 -0.06 -12.90 9.21
C LEU A 132 0.73 -14.12 9.72
N ALA A 133 0.13 -14.91 10.61
CA ALA A 133 0.75 -16.14 11.10
C ALA A 133 0.98 -17.15 9.97
N LYS A 134 -0.01 -17.34 9.09
CA LYS A 134 0.12 -18.18 7.89
C LYS A 134 1.19 -17.67 6.92
N ALA A 135 1.40 -16.36 6.86
CA ALA A 135 2.43 -15.72 6.04
C ALA A 135 3.84 -15.76 6.68
N GLY A 136 4.00 -16.40 7.84
CA GLY A 136 5.29 -16.58 8.51
C GLY A 136 5.76 -15.38 9.34
N VAL A 137 4.86 -14.47 9.72
CA VAL A 137 5.20 -13.36 10.63
C VAL A 137 5.34 -13.89 12.06
N ASP A 138 6.39 -13.43 12.75
CA ASP A 138 6.67 -13.80 14.14
C ASP A 138 5.44 -13.57 15.05
N PRO A 139 5.02 -14.58 15.84
CA PRO A 139 3.89 -14.46 16.77
C PRO A 139 4.01 -13.31 17.78
N GLU A 140 5.22 -12.98 18.24
CA GLU A 140 5.47 -11.86 19.16
C GLU A 140 5.15 -10.52 18.48
N ILE A 141 5.57 -10.36 17.21
CA ILE A 141 5.25 -9.18 16.41
C ILE A 141 3.74 -9.07 16.20
N ILE A 142 3.07 -10.18 15.88
CA ILE A 142 1.61 -10.21 15.70
C ILE A 142 0.90 -9.78 16.99
N ASN A 143 1.31 -10.33 18.13
CA ASN A 143 0.70 -10.01 19.42
C ASN A 143 0.92 -8.57 19.86
N ASN A 144 2.07 -7.98 19.54
CA ASN A 144 2.39 -6.61 19.93
C ASN A 144 1.81 -5.55 18.98
N TYR A 145 1.65 -5.86 17.69
CA TYR A 145 1.31 -4.84 16.67
C TYR A 145 0.01 -5.08 15.91
N ALA A 146 -0.57 -6.28 15.95
CA ALA A 146 -1.82 -6.61 15.27
C ALA A 146 -2.95 -7.02 16.24
N ARG A 147 -2.73 -6.88 17.55
CA ARG A 147 -3.73 -7.19 18.58
C ARG A 147 -4.25 -5.89 19.19
N ASP A 148 -5.57 -5.76 19.23
CA ASP A 148 -6.27 -4.67 19.91
C ASP A 148 -7.11 -5.24 21.06
N PRO A 149 -6.58 -5.27 22.30
CA PRO A 149 -7.30 -5.81 23.45
C PRO A 149 -8.59 -5.05 23.75
N ALA A 150 -8.61 -3.73 23.57
CA ALA A 150 -9.78 -2.90 23.88
C ALA A 150 -10.93 -3.21 22.92
N LEU A 151 -10.65 -3.31 21.61
CA LEU A 151 -11.65 -3.66 20.61
C LEU A 151 -12.19 -5.08 20.82
N ILE A 152 -11.33 -6.04 21.17
CA ILE A 152 -11.73 -7.41 21.49
C ILE A 152 -12.67 -7.43 22.69
N GLN A 153 -12.30 -6.75 23.78
CA GLN A 153 -13.14 -6.66 24.99
C GLN A 153 -14.50 -6.03 24.69
N GLN A 154 -14.51 -4.93 23.95
CA GLN A 154 -15.74 -4.23 23.56
C GLN A 154 -16.64 -5.12 22.69
N SER A 155 -16.08 -5.78 21.67
CA SER A 155 -16.81 -6.72 20.81
C SER A 155 -17.42 -7.86 21.62
N ASN A 156 -16.65 -8.47 22.53
CA ASN A 156 -17.13 -9.57 23.37
C ASN A 156 -18.28 -9.14 24.30
N LYS A 157 -18.20 -7.93 24.88
CA LYS A 157 -19.28 -7.36 25.70
C LYS A 157 -20.56 -7.22 24.89
N ILE A 158 -20.48 -6.62 23.70
CA ILE A 158 -21.62 -6.42 22.80
C ILE A 158 -22.25 -7.76 22.39
N GLN A 159 -21.44 -8.78 22.10
CA GLN A 159 -21.95 -10.09 21.72
C GLN A 159 -22.66 -10.80 22.87
N LYS A 160 -22.21 -10.62 24.11
CA LYS A 160 -22.88 -11.17 25.30
C LYS A 160 -24.24 -10.51 25.56
N GLU A 161 -24.36 -9.20 25.33
CA GLU A 161 -25.65 -8.48 25.46
C GLU A 161 -26.70 -8.89 24.42
N ARG A 162 -26.29 -9.59 23.35
CA ARG A 162 -27.19 -10.08 22.29
C ARG A 162 -27.60 -11.54 22.45
N ARG A 163 -27.02 -12.26 23.42
CA ARG A 163 -27.39 -13.64 23.75
C ARG A 163 -28.55 -13.64 24.72
#